data_AF-S9S7A9-F1
#
_entry.id   AF-S9S7A9-F1
#
_cell.length_a   1.000
_cell.length_b   1.000
_cell.length_c   1.000
_cell.angle_alpha   90.00
_cell.angle_beta   90.00
_cell.angle_gamma   90.00
#
_symmetry.space_group_name_H-M   'P 1'
#
loop_
_entity.id
_entity.type
_entity.pdbx_description
1 polymer ?
#
loop_
_entity_poly.entity_id
_entity_poly.type
_entity_poly.pdbx_seq_one_letter_code
_entity_poly.pdbx_strand_id
1 'polypeptide(L)'
;MTTHCGRCQDGVTFDVPFTMAFQPVIDLELRRIHSYEALVRGPEGQSAASILSQVTPDNRYAFDQACRVRAIELAGRLDRGRRLNINFMPNAVYEPSACIRATLAAAERVGFPCDRITFEITEDESIEDHLHLSRIIDYYRSQGFMVALDDFGAGACGLNLLANIHPDIVKI
;
A
#
# COMPACT_ATOMS: atom_id res chain seq x y z
N MET A 1 -21.00 -14.29 -13.74
CA MET A 1 -21.77 -13.44 -12.82
C MET A 1 -20.78 -12.56 -12.09
N THR A 2 -20.62 -11.31 -12.54
CA THR A 2 -19.75 -10.31 -11.90
C THR A 2 -20.43 -9.80 -10.64
N THR A 3 -19.92 -10.17 -9.47
CA THR A 3 -20.29 -9.57 -8.20
C THR A 3 -19.74 -8.14 -8.17
N HIS A 4 -20.58 -7.19 -8.57
CA HIS A 4 -20.31 -5.77 -8.42
C HIS A 4 -20.47 -5.39 -6.94
N CYS A 5 -19.36 -4.99 -6.30
CA CYS A 5 -19.38 -4.41 -4.96
C CYS A 5 -20.04 -3.02 -5.03
N GLY A 6 -21.17 -2.85 -4.34
CA GLY A 6 -22.00 -1.64 -4.39
C GLY A 6 -21.33 -0.36 -3.85
N ARG A 7 -20.20 -0.45 -3.15
CA ARG A 7 -19.43 0.72 -2.65
C ARG A 7 -18.22 1.10 -3.51
N CYS A 8 -17.82 0.25 -4.48
CA CYS A 8 -16.80 0.65 -5.45
C CYS A 8 -17.33 1.67 -6.48
N GLN A 9 -18.63 2.01 -6.41
CA GLN A 9 -19.31 3.01 -7.23
C GLN A 9 -19.63 4.30 -6.49
N ASP A 10 -19.28 4.45 -5.21
CA ASP A 10 -19.49 5.72 -4.54
C ASP A 10 -18.44 6.68 -5.07
N GLY A 11 -18.85 7.64 -5.91
CA GLY A 11 -18.04 8.68 -6.55
C GLY A 11 -17.32 9.64 -5.59
N VAL A 12 -16.90 9.14 -4.43
CA VAL A 12 -15.98 9.78 -3.51
C VAL A 12 -14.60 9.70 -4.13
N THR A 13 -14.19 10.81 -4.74
CA THR A 13 -12.82 11.03 -5.19
C THR A 13 -12.04 11.69 -4.06
N PHE A 14 -10.74 11.41 -3.98
CA PHE A 14 -9.84 12.18 -3.13
C PHE A 14 -9.33 13.38 -3.94
N ASP A 15 -10.04 14.51 -3.83
CA ASP A 15 -9.81 15.70 -4.67
C ASP A 15 -8.66 16.59 -4.19
N VAL A 16 -8.02 16.24 -3.06
CA VAL A 16 -6.84 16.94 -2.57
C VAL A 16 -5.65 16.60 -3.47
N PRO A 17 -4.98 17.58 -4.11
CA PRO A 17 -3.81 17.30 -4.93
C PRO A 17 -2.65 16.75 -4.09
N PHE A 18 -2.03 15.66 -4.56
CA PHE A 18 -0.84 15.09 -3.93
C PHE A 18 0.08 14.44 -4.97
N THR A 19 1.29 14.10 -4.53
CA THR A 19 2.31 13.38 -5.29
C THR A 19 3.02 12.37 -4.40
N MET A 20 4.04 11.70 -4.93
CA MET A 20 4.89 10.76 -4.21
C MET A 20 6.34 11.20 -4.22
N ALA A 21 6.99 11.13 -3.07
CA ALA A 21 8.43 11.03 -2.96
C ALA A 21 8.83 9.55 -2.87
N PHE A 22 10.08 9.24 -3.22
CA PHE A 22 10.62 7.88 -3.18
C PHE A 22 11.88 7.83 -2.34
N GLN A 23 11.85 7.06 -1.25
CA GLN A 23 13.00 6.89 -0.36
C GLN A 23 13.68 5.54 -0.68
N PRO A 24 14.99 5.53 -0.99
CA PRO A 24 15.69 4.28 -1.29
C PRO A 24 15.91 3.45 -0.02
N VAL A 25 15.61 2.16 -0.11
CA VAL A 25 16.02 1.14 0.86
C VAL A 25 17.26 0.46 0.32
N ILE A 26 18.32 0.35 1.12
CA ILE A 26 19.63 -0.15 0.67
C ILE A 26 19.86 -1.57 1.16
N ASP A 27 20.24 -2.45 0.24
CA ASP A 27 20.85 -3.74 0.57
C ASP A 27 22.27 -3.49 1.06
N LEU A 28 22.53 -3.73 2.35
CA LEU A 28 23.82 -3.42 2.98
C LEU A 28 24.95 -4.34 2.53
N GLU A 29 24.64 -5.59 2.18
CA GLU A 29 25.63 -6.57 1.72
C GLU A 29 26.03 -6.27 0.28
N LEU A 30 25.04 -6.09 -0.60
CA LEU A 30 25.27 -5.84 -2.02
C LEU A 30 25.52 -4.36 -2.36
N ARG A 31 25.38 -3.46 -1.37
CA ARG A 31 25.56 -2.00 -1.47
C ARG A 31 24.81 -1.38 -2.66
N ARG A 32 23.56 -1.82 -2.85
CA ARG A 32 22.69 -1.36 -3.94
C ARG A 32 21.29 -1.09 -3.42
N ILE A 33 20.54 -0.28 -4.16
CA ILE A 33 19.13 0.00 -3.82
C ILE A 33 18.32 -1.30 -3.90
N HIS A 34 17.75 -1.77 -2.80
CA HIS A 34 16.88 -2.94 -2.80
C HIS A 34 15.49 -2.58 -3.36
N SER A 35 14.88 -1.53 -2.81
CA SER A 35 13.55 -1.02 -3.15
C SER A 35 13.49 0.49 -2.98
N TYR A 36 12.38 1.08 -3.39
CA TYR A 36 11.99 2.44 -3.00
C TYR A 36 10.67 2.39 -2.22
N GLU A 37 10.58 3.15 -1.14
CA GLU A 37 9.33 3.39 -0.43
C GLU A 37 8.64 4.63 -0.99
N ALA A 38 7.38 4.48 -1.38
CA ALA A 38 6.54 5.59 -1.83
C ALA A 38 5.90 6.31 -0.64
N LEU A 39 6.20 7.60 -0.54
CA LEU A 39 5.74 8.46 0.54
C LEU A 39 4.90 9.60 -0.01
N VAL A 40 3.66 9.71 0.48
CA VAL A 40 2.74 10.78 0.06
C VAL A 40 3.31 12.17 0.41
N ARG A 41 3.19 13.11 -0.53
CA ARG A 41 3.60 14.51 -0.37
C ARG A 41 2.58 15.43 -1.02
N GLY A 42 2.50 16.67 -0.54
CA GLY A 42 1.82 17.70 -1.31
C GLY A 42 2.60 18.07 -2.58
N PRO A 43 1.95 18.70 -3.58
CA PRO A 43 2.57 19.00 -4.88
C PRO A 43 3.81 19.89 -4.80
N GLU A 44 3.93 20.69 -3.73
CA GLU A 44 5.05 21.61 -3.49
C GLU A 44 6.02 21.06 -2.43
N GLY A 45 5.95 19.76 -2.13
CA GLY A 45 6.83 19.09 -1.17
C GLY A 45 6.34 19.12 0.28
N GLN A 46 5.06 19.45 0.50
CA GLN A 46 4.45 19.39 1.83
C GLN A 46 4.52 17.97 2.42
N SER A 47 4.60 17.86 3.75
CA SER A 47 4.80 16.61 4.47
C SER A 47 3.63 15.62 4.29
N ALA A 48 3.89 14.33 4.54
CA ALA A 48 2.84 13.32 4.57
C ALA A 48 1.73 13.68 5.57
N ALA A 49 2.10 14.16 6.77
CA ALA A 49 1.16 14.58 7.80
C ALA A 49 0.17 15.65 7.31
N SER A 50 0.59 16.57 6.45
CA SER A 50 -0.29 17.61 5.88
C SER A 50 -1.34 17.08 4.91
N ILE A 51 -1.07 15.94 4.26
CA ILE A 51 -2.03 15.26 3.38
C ILE A 51 -2.91 14.32 4.21
N LEU A 52 -2.31 13.56 5.12
CA LEU A 52 -3.02 12.64 6.01
C LEU A 52 -4.04 13.35 6.91
N SER A 53 -3.79 14.61 7.30
CA SER A 53 -4.75 15.40 8.08
C SER A 53 -6.04 15.74 7.33
N GLN A 54 -6.06 15.59 6.00
CA GLN A 54 -7.23 15.79 5.14
C GLN A 54 -7.99 14.48 4.87
N VAL A 55 -7.49 13.35 5.38
CA VAL A 55 -8.11 12.05 5.25
C VAL A 55 -9.16 11.88 6.35
N THR A 56 -10.38 11.56 5.96
CA THR A 56 -11.52 11.27 6.82
C THR A 56 -11.92 9.80 6.66
N PRO A 57 -12.73 9.22 7.58
CA PRO A 57 -13.26 7.87 7.40
C PRO A 57 -13.97 7.67 6.05
N ASP A 58 -14.69 8.69 5.56
CA ASP A 58 -15.47 8.61 4.32
C ASP A 58 -14.59 8.60 3.06
N ASN A 59 -13.44 9.29 3.07
CA ASN A 59 -12.54 9.38 1.91
C ASN A 59 -11.31 8.46 2.00
N ARG A 60 -11.08 7.78 3.13
CA ARG A 60 -9.90 6.93 3.39
C ARG A 60 -9.68 5.90 2.28
N TYR A 61 -10.74 5.26 1.81
CA TYR A 61 -10.66 4.28 0.72
C TYR A 61 -10.21 4.91 -0.59
N ALA A 62 -10.82 6.03 -0.97
CA ALA A 62 -10.46 6.76 -2.18
C ALA A 62 -9.00 7.25 -2.11
N PHE A 63 -8.57 7.73 -0.95
CA PHE A 63 -7.19 8.14 -0.69
C PHE A 63 -6.19 6.98 -0.85
N ASP A 64 -6.42 5.86 -0.16
CA ASP A 64 -5.54 4.68 -0.23
C ASP A 64 -5.42 4.15 -1.67
N GLN A 65 -6.54 4.05 -2.39
CA GLN A 65 -6.55 3.64 -3.79
C GLN A 65 -5.77 4.63 -4.68
N ALA A 66 -6.00 5.95 -4.51
CA ALA A 66 -5.32 6.98 -5.27
C ALA A 66 -3.80 6.97 -5.00
N CYS A 67 -3.40 6.76 -3.74
CA CYS A 67 -2.00 6.62 -3.35
C CYS A 67 -1.33 5.43 -4.05
N ARG A 68 -1.94 4.25 -4.03
CA ARG A 68 -1.42 3.06 -4.71
C ARG A 68 -1.23 3.28 -6.20
N VAL A 69 -2.26 3.81 -6.88
CA VAL A 69 -2.20 4.10 -8.32
C VAL A 69 -1.09 5.11 -8.62
N ARG A 70 -1.05 6.23 -7.88
CA ARG A 70 -0.09 7.30 -8.12
C ARG A 70 1.35 6.86 -7.87
N ALA A 71 1.60 6.07 -6.83
CA ALA A 71 2.91 5.50 -6.53
C ALA A 71 3.40 4.60 -7.67
N ILE A 72 2.57 3.68 -8.15
CA ILE A 72 2.90 2.76 -9.24
C ILE A 72 3.16 3.51 -10.54
N GLU A 73 2.30 4.46 -10.89
CA GLU A 73 2.45 5.23 -12.13
C GLU A 73 3.74 6.07 -12.15
N LEU A 74 4.08 6.69 -11.02
CA LEU A 74 5.30 7.48 -10.92
C LEU A 74 6.55 6.57 -10.88
N ALA A 75 6.53 5.49 -10.09
CA ALA A 75 7.63 4.53 -10.03
C ALA A 75 7.89 3.88 -11.39
N GLY A 76 6.85 3.51 -12.14
CA GLY A 76 6.97 2.92 -13.47
C GLY A 76 7.61 3.84 -14.52
N ARG A 77 7.58 5.16 -14.29
CA ARG A 77 8.28 6.15 -15.12
C ARG A 77 9.74 6.35 -14.71
N LEU A 78 10.07 6.09 -13.44
CA LEU A 78 11.40 6.31 -12.87
C LEU A 78 12.29 5.07 -13.01
N ASP A 79 11.86 3.94 -12.44
CA ASP A 79 12.64 2.70 -12.41
C ASP A 79 11.72 1.49 -12.22
N ARG A 80 11.56 0.69 -13.28
CA ARG A 80 10.80 -0.58 -13.25
C ARG A 80 11.65 -1.77 -12.78
N GLY A 81 12.97 -1.57 -12.67
CA GLY A 81 13.97 -2.56 -12.32
C GLY A 81 13.99 -2.93 -10.83
N ARG A 82 13.47 -2.04 -9.98
CA ARG A 82 13.51 -2.17 -8.51
C ARG A 82 12.14 -2.43 -7.92
N ARG A 83 12.16 -2.89 -6.68
CA ARG A 83 10.96 -3.09 -5.86
C ARG A 83 10.40 -1.74 -5.41
N LEU A 84 9.08 -1.70 -5.24
CA LEU A 84 8.33 -0.55 -4.78
C LEU A 84 7.54 -0.95 -3.54
N ASN A 85 7.75 -0.23 -2.45
CA ASN A 85 7.00 -0.42 -1.22
C ASN A 85 5.92 0.67 -1.12
N ILE A 86 4.70 0.27 -0.79
CA ILE A 86 3.54 1.16 -0.69
C ILE A 86 2.83 0.91 0.63
N ASN A 87 2.69 1.98 1.43
CA ASN A 87 1.86 2.02 2.62
C ASN A 87 0.42 1.59 2.28
N PHE A 88 -0.13 0.68 3.07
CA PHE A 88 -1.46 0.08 2.85
C PHE A 88 -2.35 0.27 4.07
N MET A 89 -3.56 0.78 3.85
CA MET A 89 -4.57 0.96 4.91
C MET A 89 -5.58 -0.19 4.90
N PRO A 90 -5.39 -1.27 5.68
CA PRO A 90 -6.25 -2.46 5.61
C PRO A 90 -7.70 -2.18 5.99
N ASN A 91 -7.92 -1.25 6.93
CA ASN A 91 -9.25 -0.83 7.37
C ASN A 91 -10.07 -0.13 6.27
N ALA A 92 -9.45 0.23 5.15
CA ALA A 92 -10.14 0.76 3.98
C ALA A 92 -10.66 -0.35 3.03
N VAL A 93 -10.18 -1.60 3.16
CA VAL A 93 -10.48 -2.68 2.21
C VAL A 93 -11.62 -3.55 2.72
N TYR A 94 -12.80 -3.40 2.12
CA TYR A 94 -13.96 -4.25 2.41
C TYR A 94 -14.03 -5.50 1.54
N GLU A 95 -13.71 -5.37 0.25
CA GLU A 95 -13.75 -6.46 -0.74
C GLU A 95 -12.40 -6.56 -1.47
N PRO A 96 -11.51 -7.49 -1.09
CA PRO A 96 -10.13 -7.55 -1.60
C PRO A 96 -10.06 -7.59 -3.12
N SER A 97 -10.95 -8.39 -3.74
CA SER A 97 -11.00 -8.58 -5.19
C SER A 97 -11.38 -7.30 -5.92
N ALA A 98 -12.21 -6.47 -5.30
CA ALA A 98 -12.66 -5.23 -5.90
C ALA A 98 -11.64 -4.10 -5.74
N CYS A 99 -11.04 -4.02 -4.56
CA CYS A 99 -10.13 -2.94 -4.19
C CYS A 99 -8.77 -3.05 -4.88
N ILE A 100 -8.29 -4.25 -5.22
CA ILE A 100 -6.98 -4.41 -5.88
C ILE A 100 -7.01 -4.10 -7.39
N ARG A 101 -8.19 -4.09 -8.03
CA ARG A 101 -8.29 -3.94 -9.49
C ARG A 101 -7.62 -2.68 -10.02
N ALA A 102 -7.76 -1.56 -9.30
CA ALA A 102 -7.14 -0.31 -9.70
C ALA A 102 -5.61 -0.37 -9.64
N THR A 103 -5.06 -1.03 -8.62
CA THR A 103 -3.62 -1.30 -8.49
C THR A 103 -3.11 -2.15 -9.65
N LEU A 104 -3.78 -3.27 -9.95
CA LEU A 104 -3.41 -4.16 -11.05
C LEU A 104 -3.46 -3.42 -12.40
N ALA A 105 -4.53 -2.67 -12.65
CA ALA A 105 -4.68 -1.87 -13.87
C ALA A 105 -3.60 -0.77 -13.99
N ALA A 106 -3.19 -0.15 -12.87
CA ALA A 106 -2.10 0.82 -12.87
C ALA A 106 -0.76 0.16 -13.17
N ALA A 107 -0.47 -0.99 -12.55
CA ALA A 107 0.73 -1.78 -12.80
C ALA A 107 0.83 -2.23 -14.25
N GLU A 108 -0.25 -2.75 -14.82
CA GLU A 108 -0.32 -3.15 -16.23
C GLU A 108 -0.06 -1.96 -17.17
N ARG A 109 -0.71 -0.81 -16.94
CA ARG A 109 -0.60 0.40 -17.76
C ARG A 109 0.84 0.91 -17.93
N VAL A 110 1.66 0.77 -16.88
CA VAL A 110 3.06 1.21 -16.90
C VAL A 110 4.07 0.06 -17.02
N GLY A 111 3.57 -1.18 -17.16
CA GLY A 111 4.39 -2.39 -17.21
C GLY A 111 5.22 -2.61 -15.94
N PHE A 112 4.67 -2.29 -14.77
CA PHE A 112 5.31 -2.56 -13.48
C PHE A 112 5.02 -3.99 -13.03
N PRO A 113 6.03 -4.84 -12.77
CA PRO A 113 5.82 -6.20 -12.33
C PRO A 113 5.17 -6.26 -10.93
N CYS A 114 4.08 -7.02 -10.77
CA CYS A 114 3.38 -7.14 -9.48
C CYS A 114 4.25 -7.80 -8.39
N ASP A 115 5.14 -8.72 -8.77
CA ASP A 115 6.15 -9.36 -7.92
C ASP A 115 7.24 -8.42 -7.38
N ARG A 116 7.19 -7.16 -7.83
CA ARG A 116 8.05 -6.07 -7.34
C ARG A 116 7.30 -5.05 -6.49
N ILE A 117 6.01 -5.25 -6.25
CA ILE A 117 5.22 -4.36 -5.39
C ILE A 117 5.04 -5.04 -4.03
N THR A 118 5.44 -4.31 -2.98
CA THR A 118 5.29 -4.72 -1.58
C THR A 118 4.28 -3.79 -0.90
N PHE A 119 3.24 -4.36 -0.28
CA PHE A 119 2.34 -3.60 0.58
C PHE A 119 2.84 -3.59 2.01
N GLU A 120 2.94 -2.41 2.62
CA GLU A 120 3.40 -2.24 4.00
C GLU A 120 2.20 -2.00 4.92
N ILE A 121 2.08 -2.82 5.96
CA ILE A 121 1.03 -2.72 6.99
C ILE A 121 1.69 -2.30 8.29
N THR A 122 1.23 -1.21 8.90
CA THR A 122 1.72 -0.76 10.20
C THR A 122 1.05 -1.52 11.34
N GLU A 123 1.76 -1.68 12.46
CA GLU A 123 1.24 -2.38 13.64
C GLU A 123 0.23 -1.57 14.48
N ASP A 124 0.20 -0.23 14.31
CA ASP A 124 -0.70 0.67 15.03
C ASP A 124 -2.11 0.75 14.42
N GLU A 125 -2.30 0.18 13.21
CA GLU A 125 -3.65 0.00 12.68
C GLU A 125 -4.41 -0.96 13.60
N SER A 126 -5.47 -0.46 14.26
CA SER A 126 -6.34 -1.27 15.10
C SER A 126 -7.08 -2.28 14.24
N ILE A 127 -6.47 -3.45 14.06
CA ILE A 127 -7.04 -4.54 13.27
C ILE A 127 -8.03 -5.27 14.17
N GLU A 128 -9.31 -4.94 14.01
CA GLU A 128 -10.40 -5.60 14.76
C GLU A 128 -10.63 -7.04 14.27
N ASP A 129 -10.38 -7.31 12.97
CA ASP A 129 -10.57 -8.62 12.35
C ASP A 129 -9.30 -9.13 11.66
N HIS A 130 -8.49 -9.89 12.40
CA HIS A 130 -7.29 -10.53 11.87
C HIS A 130 -7.58 -11.57 10.77
N LEU A 131 -8.75 -12.21 10.77
CA LEU A 131 -9.14 -13.17 9.73
C LEU A 131 -9.46 -12.48 8.41
N HIS A 132 -10.04 -11.28 8.47
CA HIS A 132 -10.23 -10.43 7.31
C HIS A 132 -8.90 -9.95 6.73
N LEU A 133 -7.99 -9.50 7.59
CA LEU A 133 -6.65 -9.09 7.15
C LEU A 133 -5.88 -10.24 6.49
N SER A 134 -5.89 -11.43 7.10
CA SER A 134 -5.26 -12.62 6.51
C SER A 134 -5.83 -12.94 5.12
N ARG A 135 -7.16 -12.86 4.94
CA ARG A 135 -7.79 -13.04 3.62
C ARG A 135 -7.37 -12.00 2.59
N ILE A 136 -7.20 -10.73 2.99
CA ILE A 136 -6.66 -9.69 2.11
C ILE A 136 -5.24 -10.04 1.66
N ILE A 137 -4.38 -10.40 2.61
CA ILE A 137 -2.96 -10.69 2.38
C ILE A 137 -2.79 -11.91 1.48
N ASP A 138 -3.48 -13.00 1.78
CA ASP A 138 -3.44 -14.22 0.97
C ASP A 138 -3.90 -13.95 -0.47
N TYR A 139 -4.96 -13.14 -0.61
CA TYR A 139 -5.43 -12.73 -1.92
C TYR A 139 -4.38 -11.86 -2.64
N TYR A 140 -3.73 -10.91 -1.98
CA TYR A 140 -2.70 -10.06 -2.60
C TYR A 140 -1.48 -10.88 -3.01
N ARG A 141 -1.06 -11.83 -2.18
CA ARG A 141 0.00 -12.82 -2.53
C ARG A 141 -0.36 -13.65 -3.75
N SER A 142 -1.63 -14.07 -3.88
CA SER A 142 -2.09 -14.81 -5.07
C SER A 142 -1.96 -14.00 -6.37
N GLN A 143 -1.89 -12.66 -6.28
CA GLN A 143 -1.66 -11.76 -7.40
C GLN A 143 -0.17 -11.43 -7.62
N GLY A 144 0.72 -12.02 -6.82
CA GLY A 144 2.17 -11.84 -6.90
C GLY A 144 2.74 -10.76 -5.97
N PHE A 145 1.90 -10.00 -5.26
CA PHE A 145 2.39 -8.97 -4.32
C PHE A 145 3.11 -9.58 -3.13
N MET A 146 4.05 -8.82 -2.55
CA MET A 146 4.62 -9.11 -1.24
C MET A 146 3.98 -8.25 -0.16
N VAL A 147 4.09 -8.69 1.09
CA VAL A 147 3.60 -7.94 2.24
C VAL A 147 4.73 -7.74 3.24
N ALA A 148 4.87 -6.51 3.74
CA ALA A 148 5.76 -6.16 4.81
C ALA A 148 4.96 -5.73 6.06
N LEU A 149 5.47 -6.09 7.23
CA LEU A 149 5.05 -5.52 8.50
C LEU A 149 5.97 -4.35 8.82
N ASP A 150 5.39 -3.16 8.94
CA ASP A 150 6.11 -1.91 9.19
C ASP A 150 6.04 -1.49 10.67
N ASP A 151 7.02 -0.68 11.08
CA ASP A 151 7.20 -0.16 12.44
C ASP A 151 7.20 -1.25 13.53
N PHE A 152 7.75 -2.44 13.26
CA PHE A 152 7.67 -3.56 14.21
C PHE A 152 8.37 -3.24 15.54
N GLY A 153 7.59 -3.24 16.62
CA GLY A 153 8.08 -3.03 17.99
C GLY A 153 7.93 -1.60 18.53
N ALA A 154 7.30 -0.69 17.77
CA ALA A 154 6.91 0.65 18.22
C ALA A 154 5.61 0.66 19.09
N GLY A 155 4.88 -0.45 19.13
CA GLY A 155 3.50 -0.58 19.57
C GLY A 155 3.23 -1.96 20.19
N ALA A 156 1.99 -2.17 20.66
CA ALA A 156 1.69 -3.26 21.58
C ALA A 156 1.42 -4.63 20.92
N CYS A 157 1.16 -4.66 19.60
CA CYS A 157 0.55 -5.82 18.93
C CYS A 157 1.45 -6.48 17.86
N GLY A 158 2.70 -6.05 17.68
CA GLY A 158 3.58 -6.52 16.61
C GLY A 158 3.74 -8.04 16.53
N LEU A 159 3.95 -8.72 17.66
CA LEU A 159 4.12 -10.19 17.70
C LEU A 159 2.84 -10.96 17.32
N ASN A 160 1.67 -10.49 17.76
CA ASN A 160 0.40 -11.09 17.37
C ASN A 160 0.14 -10.91 15.88
N LEU A 161 0.44 -9.73 15.34
CA LEU A 161 0.27 -9.46 13.93
C LEU A 161 1.22 -10.32 13.09
N LEU A 162 2.50 -10.36 13.47
CA LEU A 162 3.53 -11.22 12.87
C LEU A 162 3.11 -12.70 12.82
N ALA A 163 2.56 -13.21 13.93
CA ALA A 163 2.11 -14.59 14.04
C ALA A 163 0.88 -14.92 13.18
N ASN A 164 0.05 -13.93 12.84
CA ASN A 164 -1.18 -14.14 12.08
C ASN A 164 -1.03 -13.91 10.57
N ILE A 165 -0.18 -12.95 10.16
CA ILE A 165 -0.09 -12.56 8.75
C ILE A 165 1.13 -13.13 8.01
N HIS A 166 2.14 -13.59 8.76
CA HIS A 166 3.38 -14.16 8.23
C HIS A 166 3.98 -13.30 7.10
N PRO A 167 4.36 -12.04 7.34
CA PRO A 167 4.80 -11.11 6.31
C PRO A 167 6.10 -11.60 5.66
N ASP A 168 6.33 -11.20 4.41
CA ASP A 168 7.54 -11.51 3.67
C ASP A 168 8.75 -10.69 4.15
N ILE A 169 8.48 -9.49 4.69
CA ILE A 169 9.47 -8.54 5.20
C ILE A 169 8.99 -8.01 6.55
N VAL A 170 9.91 -7.80 7.48
CA VAL A 170 9.67 -7.06 8.72
C VAL A 170 10.60 -5.84 8.74
N LYS A 171 10.05 -4.65 8.96
CA LYS A 171 10.79 -3.39 9.13
C LYS A 171 10.82 -3.07 10.63
N ILE A 172 11.99 -2.63 11.12
CA ILE A 172 12.28 -2.32 12.54
C ILE A 172 12.37 -0.82 12.71
#